data_AF-A0A967LZH0-F1
#
_entry.id   AF-A0A967LZH0-F1
#
_cell.length_a   1.000
_cell.length_b   1.000
_cell.length_c   1.000
_cell.angle_alpha   90.00
_cell.angle_beta   90.00
_cell.angle_gamma   90.00
#
_symmetry.space_group_name_H-M   'P 1'
#
loop_
_entity.id
_entity.type
_entity.pdbx_description
1 polymer ?
#
loop_
_entity_poly.entity_id
_entity_poly.type
_entity_poly.pdbx_seq_one_letter_code
_entity_poly.pdbx_strand_id
1 'polypeptide(L)'
;MADKRVRWDNPPLEGTDQVLYVEVEPGVYAQAVAAVSVGQTGGSGSETVQTLLTDEITGALTTIPVVHHEVHEGETFQVSIYNDSIADDATMMILLRTGSARWPHMTFGVAVGGDAEVELLENPQVNNVGTGLTVYNMKRSTTTAATTQASQAPAIAGGTILTHFLNPGGTGANFSAGGTARADSEWILARSSNYVIRITNRSGAAAPASILVQWYEEGSN
;
A
#
# COMPACT_ATOMS: atom_id res chain seq x y z
N MET A 1 -7.73 19.91 39.42
CA MET A 1 -8.20 19.68 38.04
C MET A 1 -9.68 19.43 38.11
N ALA A 2 -10.50 20.21 37.40
CA ALA A 2 -11.95 20.09 37.46
C ALA A 2 -12.40 18.78 36.82
N ASP A 3 -13.24 18.05 37.55
CA ASP A 3 -13.90 16.81 37.16
C ASP A 3 -14.85 17.11 35.98
N LYS A 4 -14.43 16.83 34.75
CA LYS A 4 -15.26 17.02 33.55
C LYS A 4 -16.29 15.89 33.51
N ARG A 5 -17.53 16.20 33.85
CA ARG A 5 -18.63 15.24 33.87
C ARG A 5 -19.27 15.15 32.49
N VAL A 6 -19.35 13.95 31.94
CA VAL A 6 -20.12 13.67 30.72
C VAL A 6 -21.50 13.20 31.16
N ARG A 7 -22.56 13.84 30.68
CA ARG A 7 -23.95 13.43 30.92
C ARG A 7 -24.56 12.94 29.62
N TRP A 8 -25.08 11.72 29.66
CA TRP A 8 -25.94 11.18 28.62
C TRP A 8 -27.38 11.48 29.01
N ASP A 9 -27.95 12.56 28.46
CA ASP A 9 -29.38 12.78 28.59
C ASP A 9 -30.07 11.97 27.48
N ASN A 10 -30.89 11.01 27.89
CA ASN A 10 -31.66 10.14 27.01
C ASN A 10 -33.07 10.77 26.90
N PRO A 11 -33.36 11.63 25.91
CA PRO A 11 -34.71 12.17 25.78
C PRO A 11 -35.68 11.03 25.38
N PRO A 12 -36.91 11.03 25.89
CA PRO A 12 -37.90 10.02 25.55
C PRO A 12 -38.54 10.39 24.20
N LEU A 13 -37.81 10.21 23.10
CA LEU A 13 -38.37 10.37 21.76
C LEU A 13 -37.82 9.28 20.84
N GLU A 14 -38.74 8.54 20.24
CA GLU A 14 -38.48 7.58 19.17
C GLU A 14 -37.83 8.31 17.98
N GLY A 15 -36.50 8.25 17.91
CA GLY A 15 -35.69 8.87 16.86
C GLY A 15 -34.22 8.72 17.21
N THR A 16 -33.44 8.08 16.34
CA THR A 16 -32.10 7.51 16.58
C THR A 16 -30.94 8.50 16.76
N ASP A 17 -31.20 9.78 17.00
CA ASP A 17 -30.14 10.80 17.03
C ASP A 17 -29.69 11.05 18.48
N GLN A 18 -28.73 10.26 18.94
CA GLN A 18 -28.02 10.54 20.19
C GLN A 18 -27.08 11.73 19.98
N VAL A 19 -27.38 12.86 20.61
CA VAL A 19 -26.56 14.06 20.59
C VAL A 19 -25.73 14.14 21.86
N LEU A 20 -24.40 14.12 21.73
CA LEU A 20 -23.48 14.28 22.86
C LEU A 20 -23.38 15.77 23.25
N TYR A 21 -23.54 16.07 24.53
CA TYR A 21 -23.33 17.40 25.09
C TYR A 21 -22.14 17.39 26.06
N VAL A 22 -21.30 18.42 26.00
CA VAL A 22 -20.14 18.58 26.90
C VAL A 22 -20.34 19.83 27.76
N GLU A 23 -20.15 19.69 29.07
CA GLU A 23 -20.18 20.82 30.00
C GLU A 23 -18.95 21.70 29.78
N VAL A 24 -19.16 22.94 29.34
CA VAL A 24 -18.09 23.92 29.05
C VAL A 24 -17.85 24.87 30.22
N GLU A 25 -18.90 25.14 31.01
CA GLU A 25 -18.89 25.88 32.28
C GLU A 25 -19.94 25.25 33.20
N PRO A 26 -19.90 25.48 34.53
CA PRO A 26 -20.90 24.91 35.45
C PRO A 26 -22.34 25.22 35.00
N GLY A 27 -23.08 24.18 34.60
CA GLY A 27 -24.46 24.27 34.09
C GLY A 27 -24.61 24.74 32.65
N VAL A 28 -23.53 24.95 31.90
CA VAL A 28 -23.54 25.34 30.48
C VAL A 28 -23.03 24.17 29.63
N TYR A 29 -23.89 23.70 28.72
CA TYR A 29 -23.61 22.56 27.86
C TYR A 29 -23.56 23.01 26.40
N ALA A 30 -22.52 22.57 25.68
CA ALA A 30 -22.41 22.75 24.23
C ALA A 30 -22.67 21.41 23.53
N GLN A 31 -23.39 21.46 22.40
CA GLN A 31 -23.53 20.31 21.51
C GLN A 31 -22.16 19.97 20.93
N ALA A 32 -21.73 18.71 21.07
CA ALA A 32 -20.56 18.22 20.37
C ALA A 32 -20.92 18.13 18.88
N VAL A 33 -20.38 19.04 18.05
CA VAL A 33 -20.63 19.10 16.61
C VAL A 33 -19.97 17.92 15.85
N ALA A 34 -19.05 17.21 16.51
CA ALA A 34 -18.55 15.92 16.08
C ALA A 34 -18.30 15.04 17.30
N ALA A 35 -19.11 14.00 17.47
CA ALA A 35 -18.77 12.85 18.31
C ALA A 35 -18.36 11.72 17.37
N VAL A 36 -17.06 11.49 17.21
CA VAL A 36 -16.58 10.24 16.60
C VAL A 36 -16.66 9.20 17.71
N SER A 37 -17.70 8.38 17.70
CA SER A 37 -17.70 7.15 18.49
C SER A 37 -16.78 6.14 17.79
N VAL A 38 -15.55 5.97 18.30
CA VAL A 38 -14.70 4.84 17.91
C VAL A 38 -15.19 3.62 18.67
N GLY A 39 -16.35 3.09 18.27
CA GLY A 39 -16.90 1.87 18.86
C GLY A 39 -16.27 0.65 18.22
N GLN A 40 -15.30 0.00 18.88
CA GLN A 40 -15.08 -1.43 18.64
C GLN A 40 -16.26 -2.18 19.24
N THR A 41 -17.28 -2.49 18.43
CA THR A 41 -18.32 -3.44 18.84
C THR A 41 -17.73 -4.84 18.82
N GLY A 42 -17.03 -5.22 19.89
CA GLY A 42 -16.38 -6.51 20.01
C GLY A 42 -16.04 -6.89 21.45
N GLY A 43 -17.05 -7.28 22.23
CA GLY A 43 -16.90 -8.19 23.37
C GLY A 43 -16.21 -7.66 24.64
N SER A 44 -16.94 -7.71 25.76
CA SER A 44 -16.46 -7.54 27.14
C SER A 44 -15.82 -6.18 27.51
N GLY A 45 -16.66 -5.17 27.70
CA GLY A 45 -16.63 -4.30 28.89
C GLY A 45 -15.45 -3.36 29.14
N SER A 46 -14.47 -3.27 28.24
CA SER A 46 -13.44 -2.23 28.30
C SER A 46 -13.67 -1.24 27.16
N GLU A 47 -14.33 -0.12 27.47
CA GLU A 47 -14.37 1.03 26.57
C GLU A 47 -12.96 1.64 26.54
N THR A 48 -12.14 1.18 25.59
CA THR A 48 -10.87 1.85 25.32
C THR A 48 -11.20 3.18 24.65
N VAL A 49 -11.21 4.26 25.43
CA VAL A 49 -11.30 5.62 24.89
C VAL A 49 -10.03 5.86 24.07
N GLN A 50 -10.13 5.74 22.76
CA GLN A 50 -9.03 6.07 21.86
C GLN A 50 -9.03 7.58 21.66
N THR A 51 -8.03 8.25 22.26
CA THR A 51 -7.82 9.67 22.04
C THR A 51 -7.48 9.90 20.57
N LEU A 52 -8.33 10.66 19.87
CA LEU A 52 -8.02 11.11 18.52
C LEU A 52 -6.78 12.00 18.58
N LEU A 53 -5.80 11.70 17.72
CA LEU A 53 -4.66 12.58 17.55
C LEU A 53 -5.16 13.87 16.93
N THR A 54 -5.01 14.98 17.66
CA THR A 54 -5.38 16.32 17.19
C THR A 54 -4.18 17.22 17.23
N ASP A 55 -4.10 18.14 16.27
CA ASP A 55 -3.11 19.21 16.28
C ASP A 55 -3.37 20.15 17.48
N GLU A 56 -2.35 20.40 18.30
CA GLU A 56 -2.52 21.14 19.56
C GLU A 56 -2.90 22.62 19.36
N ILE A 57 -2.65 23.18 18.17
CA ILE A 57 -2.89 24.61 17.88
C ILE A 57 -4.30 24.81 17.29
N THR A 58 -4.71 23.92 16.38
CA THR A 58 -5.93 24.08 15.59
C THR A 58 -7.05 23.13 16.01
N GLY A 59 -6.75 22.09 16.79
CA GLY A 59 -7.67 21.01 17.11
C GLY A 59 -8.02 20.12 15.92
N ALA A 60 -7.33 20.27 14.77
CA ALA A 60 -7.58 19.48 13.59
C ALA A 60 -7.24 18.01 13.81
N LEU A 61 -8.04 17.09 13.25
CA LEU A 61 -7.75 15.65 13.30
C LEU A 61 -6.49 15.35 12.48
N THR A 62 -5.53 14.70 13.13
CA THR A 62 -4.31 14.21 12.49
C THR A 62 -4.56 12.80 11.97
N THR A 63 -4.42 12.62 10.65
CA THR A 63 -4.54 11.32 9.99
C THR A 63 -3.26 10.97 9.25
N ILE A 64 -3.05 9.68 8.97
CA ILE A 64 -2.01 9.21 8.07
C ILE A 64 -2.64 8.34 6.97
N PRO A 65 -2.03 8.28 5.77
CA PRO A 65 -2.46 7.34 4.74
C PRO A 65 -2.32 5.90 5.24
N VAL A 66 -3.25 5.01 4.85
CA VAL A 66 -3.21 3.58 5.20
C VAL A 66 -1.85 2.97 4.83
N VAL A 67 -1.33 3.26 3.64
CA VAL A 67 0.00 2.78 3.22
C VAL A 67 1.14 3.20 4.14
N HIS A 68 1.04 4.35 4.80
CA HIS A 68 2.03 4.78 5.79
C HIS A 68 1.82 4.04 7.12
N HIS A 69 0.57 3.83 7.52
CA HIS A 69 0.23 2.97 8.66
C HIS A 69 0.81 1.57 8.50
N GLU A 70 0.71 0.95 7.32
CA GLU A 70 1.27 -0.38 7.05
C GLU A 70 2.80 -0.44 7.14
N VAL A 71 3.49 0.67 6.86
CA VAL A 71 4.92 0.78 7.14
C VAL A 71 5.17 0.79 8.64
N HIS A 72 4.37 1.50 9.43
CA HIS A 72 4.49 1.50 10.90
C HIS A 72 4.15 0.14 11.52
N GLU A 73 3.24 -0.63 10.95
CA GLU A 73 2.94 -2.00 11.40
C GLU A 73 4.01 -3.00 10.96
N GLY A 74 4.79 -2.66 9.94
CA GLY A 74 5.82 -3.54 9.39
C GLY A 74 5.21 -4.62 8.49
N GLU A 75 4.15 -4.27 7.78
CA GLU A 75 3.49 -5.12 6.79
C GLU A 75 3.80 -4.66 5.36
N THR A 76 4.62 -3.62 5.19
CA THR A 76 5.10 -3.15 3.88
C THR A 76 6.49 -3.69 3.53
N PHE A 77 6.62 -4.19 2.31
CA PHE A 77 7.78 -4.85 1.77
C PHE A 77 8.23 -4.22 0.46
N GLN A 78 9.51 -4.42 0.11
CA GLN A 78 10.06 -3.99 -1.15
C GLN A 78 11.07 -4.96 -1.73
N VAL A 79 11.19 -4.93 -3.05
CA VAL A 79 12.29 -5.56 -3.80
C VAL A 79 12.66 -4.68 -4.98
N SER A 80 13.93 -4.71 -5.37
CA SER A 80 14.40 -4.01 -6.57
C SER A 80 15.45 -4.81 -7.30
N ILE A 81 15.50 -4.66 -8.62
CA ILE A 81 16.60 -5.14 -9.46
C ILE A 81 17.08 -4.03 -10.39
N TYR A 82 18.35 -4.12 -10.78
CA TYR A 82 19.02 -3.21 -11.71
C TYR A 82 19.84 -4.04 -12.69
N ASN A 83 19.81 -3.66 -13.96
CA ASN A 83 20.67 -4.18 -15.01
C ASN A 83 21.27 -2.98 -15.74
N ASP A 84 22.60 -2.94 -15.91
CA ASP A 84 23.30 -1.84 -16.54
C ASP A 84 23.26 -1.90 -18.08
N SER A 85 22.87 -3.02 -18.65
CA SER A 85 22.97 -3.28 -20.09
C SER A 85 21.96 -4.34 -20.56
N ILE A 86 20.68 -3.97 -20.64
CA ILE A 86 19.69 -4.78 -21.37
C ILE A 86 19.89 -4.51 -22.86
N ALA A 87 20.21 -5.53 -23.66
CA ALA A 87 20.30 -5.40 -25.10
C ALA A 87 18.99 -4.91 -25.73
N ASP A 88 19.06 -4.33 -26.93
CA ASP A 88 17.86 -3.99 -27.70
C ASP A 88 16.98 -5.24 -27.92
N ASP A 89 15.67 -5.07 -27.86
CA ASP A 89 14.65 -6.14 -27.87
C ASP A 89 14.74 -7.18 -26.74
N ALA A 90 15.70 -7.06 -25.81
CA ALA A 90 15.81 -7.95 -24.67
C ALA A 90 14.95 -7.49 -23.49
N THR A 91 14.66 -8.42 -22.58
CA THR A 91 13.74 -8.20 -21.46
C THR A 91 14.42 -8.29 -20.09
N MET A 92 13.96 -7.48 -19.15
CA MET A 92 14.24 -7.60 -17.72
C MET A 92 12.93 -7.81 -16.97
N MET A 93 12.90 -8.78 -16.05
CA MET A 93 11.66 -9.26 -15.45
C MET A 93 11.82 -9.54 -13.95
N ILE A 94 10.80 -9.14 -13.17
CA ILE A 94 10.54 -9.65 -11.81
C ILE A 94 9.28 -10.51 -11.85
N LEU A 95 9.37 -11.72 -11.30
CA LEU A 95 8.24 -12.58 -10.95
C LEU A 95 7.86 -12.36 -9.49
N LEU A 96 6.59 -12.07 -9.23
CA LEU A 96 5.96 -12.13 -7.92
C LEU A 96 5.08 -13.38 -7.82
N ARG A 97 5.19 -14.10 -6.71
CA ARG A 97 4.31 -15.23 -6.35
C ARG A 97 3.59 -14.90 -5.07
N THR A 98 2.31 -14.55 -5.19
CA THR A 98 1.50 -14.14 -4.05
C THR A 98 1.21 -15.34 -3.14
N GLY A 99 1.21 -15.12 -1.83
CA GLY A 99 0.79 -16.13 -0.85
C GLY A 99 -0.70 -16.49 -0.95
N SER A 100 -1.12 -17.50 -0.18
CA SER A 100 -2.55 -17.90 -0.08
C SER A 100 -3.30 -17.18 1.05
N ALA A 101 -2.58 -16.60 2.01
CA ALA A 101 -3.15 -16.10 3.26
C ALA A 101 -3.57 -14.62 3.19
N ARG A 102 -2.85 -13.80 2.43
CA ARG A 102 -2.99 -12.34 2.43
C ARG A 102 -3.07 -11.78 1.03
N TRP A 103 -3.75 -10.64 0.87
CA TRP A 103 -3.89 -9.91 -0.39
C TRP A 103 -2.76 -8.89 -0.53
N PRO A 104 -1.89 -9.00 -1.55
CA PRO A 104 -0.84 -8.01 -1.75
C PRO A 104 -1.37 -6.77 -2.46
N HIS A 105 -1.26 -5.63 -1.80
CA HIS A 105 -1.52 -4.31 -2.37
C HIS A 105 -0.22 -3.78 -2.94
N MET A 106 -0.09 -3.79 -4.27
CA MET A 106 1.18 -3.65 -4.97
C MET A 106 1.24 -2.37 -5.81
N THR A 107 2.40 -1.72 -5.74
CA THR A 107 2.82 -0.67 -6.66
C THR A 107 4.19 -1.03 -7.24
N PHE A 108 4.46 -0.57 -8.45
CA PHE A 108 5.77 -0.72 -9.06
C PHE A 108 6.20 0.54 -9.80
N GLY A 109 7.52 0.76 -9.79
CA GLY A 109 8.20 1.80 -10.55
C GLY A 109 9.25 1.16 -11.45
N VAL A 110 9.45 1.77 -12.60
CA VAL A 110 10.43 1.34 -13.60
C VAL A 110 11.20 2.55 -14.07
N ALA A 111 12.49 2.37 -14.35
CA ALA A 111 13.31 3.38 -14.99
C ALA A 111 14.16 2.73 -16.07
N VAL A 112 14.20 3.32 -17.26
CA VAL A 112 15.01 2.83 -18.38
C VAL A 112 15.79 4.00 -18.97
N GLY A 113 17.05 3.74 -19.36
CA GLY A 113 17.94 4.73 -19.99
C GLY A 113 17.59 5.06 -21.45
N GLY A 114 16.51 4.50 -21.99
CA GLY A 114 16.03 4.65 -23.36
C GLY A 114 14.58 4.20 -23.47
N ASP A 115 14.00 4.24 -24.68
CA ASP A 115 12.62 3.79 -24.91
C ASP A 115 12.43 2.33 -24.50
N ALA A 116 11.32 2.02 -23.82
CA ALA A 116 10.97 0.67 -23.44
C ALA A 116 9.47 0.43 -23.35
N GLU A 117 9.05 -0.79 -23.60
CA GLU A 117 7.70 -1.28 -23.28
C GLU A 117 7.70 -1.86 -21.86
N VAL A 118 6.66 -1.54 -21.10
CA VAL A 118 6.49 -2.01 -19.72
C VAL A 118 5.15 -2.69 -19.59
N GLU A 119 5.16 -3.90 -19.05
CA GLU A 119 3.98 -4.74 -18.90
C GLU A 119 3.85 -5.31 -17.49
N LEU A 120 2.60 -5.39 -17.00
CA LEU A 120 2.22 -6.22 -15.87
C LEU A 120 1.42 -7.41 -16.42
N LEU A 121 1.94 -8.62 -16.22
CA LEU A 121 1.30 -9.87 -16.64
C LEU A 121 0.73 -10.61 -15.42
N GLU A 122 -0.47 -11.14 -15.55
CA GLU A 122 -1.12 -12.03 -14.59
C GLU A 122 -1.14 -13.47 -15.09
N ASN A 123 -0.86 -14.38 -14.16
CA ASN A 123 -0.87 -15.83 -14.33
C ASN A 123 -0.15 -16.34 -15.59
N PRO A 124 1.07 -15.87 -15.89
CA PRO A 124 1.89 -16.53 -16.91
C PRO A 124 2.25 -17.95 -16.45
N GLN A 125 2.41 -18.87 -17.41
CA GLN A 125 3.04 -20.16 -17.16
C GLN A 125 4.52 -19.95 -16.85
N VAL A 126 4.96 -20.37 -15.67
CA VAL A 126 6.36 -20.22 -15.23
C VAL A 126 7.13 -21.51 -15.52
N ASN A 127 7.93 -21.50 -16.58
CA ASN A 127 8.77 -22.63 -17.00
C ASN A 127 10.06 -22.70 -16.17
N ASN A 128 10.58 -21.54 -15.75
CA ASN A 128 11.69 -21.41 -14.80
C ASN A 128 11.43 -20.21 -13.89
N VAL A 129 11.64 -20.39 -12.59
CA VAL A 129 11.46 -19.33 -11.57
C VAL A 129 12.54 -18.26 -11.68
N GLY A 130 13.73 -18.62 -12.15
CA GLY A 130 14.91 -17.76 -12.11
C GLY A 130 15.56 -17.74 -10.73
N THR A 131 16.15 -16.60 -10.35
CA THR A 131 16.88 -16.45 -9.08
C THR A 131 16.01 -15.72 -8.06
N GLY A 132 15.85 -16.30 -6.86
CA GLY A 132 15.14 -15.66 -5.76
C GLY A 132 15.76 -14.33 -5.34
N LEU A 133 14.92 -13.34 -5.05
CA LEU A 133 15.33 -12.02 -4.56
C LEU A 133 15.05 -11.90 -3.07
N THR A 134 15.94 -11.20 -2.36
CA THR A 134 15.71 -10.85 -0.95
C THR A 134 14.66 -9.75 -0.86
N VAL A 135 13.54 -10.07 -0.21
CA VAL A 135 12.49 -9.11 0.10
C VAL A 135 12.81 -8.39 1.40
N TYR A 136 12.73 -7.06 1.40
CA TYR A 136 13.02 -6.24 2.57
C TYR A 136 11.74 -5.65 3.14
N ASN A 137 11.54 -5.83 4.44
CA ASN A 137 10.56 -5.05 5.19
C ASN A 137 11.01 -3.59 5.31
N MET A 138 10.10 -2.65 5.04
CA MET A 138 10.38 -1.21 5.13
C MET A 138 10.51 -0.73 6.58
N LYS A 139 9.91 -1.45 7.55
CA LYS A 139 10.19 -1.29 8.98
C LYS A 139 11.38 -2.16 9.38
N ARG A 140 12.57 -1.57 9.36
CA ARG A 140 13.84 -2.29 9.60
C ARG A 140 14.00 -2.87 11.00
N SER A 141 13.13 -2.51 11.94
CA SER A 141 13.11 -3.05 13.30
C SER A 141 12.25 -4.32 13.46
N THR A 142 11.45 -4.71 12.46
CA THR A 142 10.67 -5.96 12.51
C THR A 142 11.32 -7.10 11.75
N THR A 143 10.97 -8.33 12.13
CA THR A 143 11.32 -9.58 11.44
C THR A 143 10.16 -10.17 10.63
N THR A 144 9.03 -9.46 10.53
CA THR A 144 7.89 -9.86 9.69
C THR A 144 8.36 -10.11 8.27
N ALA A 145 8.10 -11.32 7.76
CA ALA A 145 8.42 -11.72 6.40
C ALA A 145 7.18 -11.63 5.50
N ALA A 146 7.39 -11.26 4.23
CA ALA A 146 6.34 -11.28 3.22
C ALA A 146 5.91 -12.71 2.91
N THR A 147 4.62 -12.92 2.66
CA THR A 147 4.13 -14.18 2.08
C THR A 147 4.34 -14.23 0.56
N THR A 148 4.36 -13.07 -0.09
CA THR A 148 4.70 -12.89 -1.50
C THR A 148 6.20 -13.04 -1.71
N GLN A 149 6.57 -13.92 -2.64
CA GLN A 149 7.96 -14.18 -3.01
C GLN A 149 8.31 -13.45 -4.31
N ALA A 150 9.55 -12.98 -4.42
CA ALA A 150 10.06 -12.31 -5.61
C ALA A 150 11.24 -13.09 -6.23
N SER A 151 11.33 -13.11 -7.56
CA SER A 151 12.44 -13.70 -8.30
C SER A 151 12.76 -12.90 -9.56
N GLN A 152 14.01 -12.92 -10.00
CA GLN A 152 14.46 -12.25 -11.23
C GLN A 152 14.77 -13.25 -12.34
N ALA A 153 14.69 -12.77 -13.58
CA ALA A 153 14.94 -13.54 -14.80
C ALA A 153 14.15 -14.87 -14.87
N PRO A 154 12.83 -14.86 -14.59
CA PRO A 154 12.00 -16.04 -14.84
C PRO A 154 11.95 -16.37 -16.35
N ALA A 155 11.76 -17.64 -16.68
CA ALA A 155 11.34 -18.04 -18.01
C ALA A 155 9.82 -18.30 -17.98
N ILE A 156 9.07 -17.56 -18.80
CA ILE A 156 7.60 -17.60 -18.81
C ILE A 156 7.01 -17.82 -20.20
N ALA A 157 5.74 -18.23 -20.26
CA ALA A 157 4.93 -18.27 -21.48
C ALA A 157 3.48 -17.82 -21.18
N GLY A 158 2.87 -17.12 -22.13
CA GLY A 158 1.48 -16.64 -21.99
C GLY A 158 1.29 -15.65 -20.84
N GLY A 159 0.10 -15.68 -20.23
CA GLY A 159 -0.35 -14.73 -19.21
C GLY A 159 -1.27 -13.64 -19.79
N THR A 160 -2.11 -13.07 -18.93
CA THR A 160 -2.99 -11.95 -19.27
C THR A 160 -2.24 -10.65 -19.01
N ILE A 161 -2.15 -9.77 -20.00
CA ILE A 161 -1.55 -8.44 -19.82
C ILE A 161 -2.59 -7.55 -19.13
N LEU A 162 -2.31 -7.12 -17.89
CA LEU A 162 -3.16 -6.21 -17.12
C LEU A 162 -2.82 -4.74 -17.38
N THR A 163 -1.56 -4.45 -17.68
CA THR A 163 -1.06 -3.10 -17.96
C THR A 163 0.00 -3.19 -19.03
N HIS A 164 -0.02 -2.25 -19.99
CA HIS A 164 0.98 -2.12 -21.04
C HIS A 164 1.14 -0.64 -21.40
N PHE A 165 2.34 -0.09 -21.23
CA PHE A 165 2.62 1.29 -21.58
C PHE A 165 4.05 1.47 -22.09
N LEU A 166 4.26 2.57 -22.82
CA LEU A 166 5.57 3.03 -23.24
C LEU A 166 6.21 3.82 -22.10
N ASN A 167 7.43 3.45 -21.72
CA ASN A 167 8.36 4.30 -20.98
C ASN A 167 9.25 5.02 -22.00
N PRO A 168 8.96 6.28 -22.34
CA PRO A 168 9.79 7.03 -23.27
C PRO A 168 11.15 7.32 -22.63
N GLY A 169 12.21 7.12 -23.39
CA GLY A 169 13.57 7.42 -23.00
C GLY A 169 13.81 8.93 -22.81
N GLY A 170 14.79 9.25 -21.98
CA GLY A 170 15.19 10.63 -21.68
C GLY A 170 15.76 10.77 -20.26
N THR A 171 16.35 11.92 -19.95
CA THR A 171 16.91 12.23 -18.62
C THR A 171 15.86 12.67 -17.58
N GLY A 172 14.57 12.55 -17.90
CA GLY A 172 13.46 12.91 -17.02
C GLY A 172 13.15 11.83 -15.99
N ALA A 173 12.64 12.22 -14.83
CA ALA A 173 12.26 11.31 -13.75
C ALA A 173 11.27 10.25 -14.26
N ASN A 174 11.77 9.02 -14.37
CA ASN A 174 10.96 7.85 -14.66
C ASN A 174 9.96 7.57 -13.53
N PHE A 175 8.83 6.98 -13.89
CA PHE A 175 7.65 6.75 -13.04
C PHE A 175 8.03 6.30 -11.62
N SER A 176 7.95 7.24 -10.67
CA SER A 176 8.23 7.00 -9.26
C SER A 176 6.90 6.98 -8.52
N ALA A 177 6.38 5.77 -8.24
CA ALA A 177 5.23 5.59 -7.37
C ALA A 177 5.65 5.86 -5.91
N GLY A 178 5.72 7.13 -5.53
CA GLY A 178 6.01 7.59 -4.18
C GLY A 178 4.95 8.56 -3.66
N GLY A 179 4.41 8.33 -2.45
CA GLY A 179 3.45 9.23 -1.80
C GLY A 179 2.00 9.09 -2.30
N THR A 180 1.22 10.17 -2.21
CA THR A 180 -0.23 10.24 -2.54
C THR A 180 -0.56 9.74 -3.95
N ALA A 181 0.39 9.81 -4.89
CA ALA A 181 0.27 9.24 -6.24
C ALA A 181 0.11 7.70 -6.26
N ARG A 182 0.42 6.99 -5.16
CA ARG A 182 0.25 5.53 -5.05
C ARG A 182 -1.20 5.09 -5.01
N ALA A 183 -2.08 5.90 -4.42
CA ALA A 183 -3.50 5.56 -4.31
C ALA A 183 -4.19 5.46 -5.68
N ASP A 184 -3.67 6.15 -6.69
CA ASP A 184 -4.22 6.18 -8.04
C ASP A 184 -3.65 5.09 -8.96
N SER A 185 -2.65 4.30 -8.52
CA SER A 185 -1.95 3.31 -9.36
C SER A 185 -1.70 1.95 -8.69
N GLU A 186 -2.43 1.64 -7.62
CA GLU A 186 -2.29 0.39 -6.87
C GLU A 186 -3.04 -0.78 -7.51
N TRP A 187 -2.42 -1.97 -7.46
CA TRP A 187 -3.06 -3.24 -7.81
C TRP A 187 -3.22 -4.11 -6.57
N ILE A 188 -4.45 -4.56 -6.31
CA ILE A 188 -4.72 -5.62 -5.32
C ILE A 188 -4.58 -6.96 -6.05
N LEU A 189 -3.48 -7.65 -5.80
CA LEU A 189 -3.14 -8.88 -6.50
C LEU A 189 -3.95 -10.06 -5.96
N ALA A 190 -4.42 -10.91 -6.88
CA ALA A 190 -5.07 -12.16 -6.50
C ALA A 190 -4.09 -13.07 -5.76
N ARG A 191 -4.59 -13.78 -4.76
CA ARG A 191 -3.82 -14.76 -3.98
C ARG A 191 -3.45 -15.97 -4.83
N SER A 192 -2.40 -16.68 -4.41
CA SER A 192 -1.89 -17.89 -5.07
C SER A 192 -1.71 -17.77 -6.59
N SER A 193 -1.38 -16.57 -7.07
CA SER A 193 -1.22 -16.23 -8.48
C SER A 193 0.22 -15.80 -8.78
N ASN A 194 0.61 -15.92 -10.05
CA ASN A 194 1.90 -15.42 -10.54
C ASN A 194 1.68 -14.06 -11.21
N TYR A 195 2.53 -13.08 -10.90
CA TYR A 195 2.56 -11.80 -11.61
C TYR A 195 3.96 -11.53 -12.13
N VAL A 196 4.08 -10.98 -13.33
CA VAL A 196 5.38 -10.58 -13.88
C VAL A 196 5.34 -9.12 -14.28
N ILE A 197 6.31 -8.35 -13.80
CA ILE A 197 6.61 -7.03 -14.32
C ILE A 197 7.72 -7.22 -15.35
N ARG A 198 7.46 -6.85 -16.59
CA ARG A 198 8.40 -7.00 -17.72
C ARG A 198 8.71 -5.65 -18.32
N ILE A 199 10.01 -5.36 -18.44
CA ILE A 199 10.54 -4.29 -19.28
C ILE A 199 11.10 -4.94 -20.55
N THR A 200 10.75 -4.41 -21.72
CA THR A 200 11.38 -4.74 -23.00
C THR A 200 12.08 -3.49 -23.53
N ASN A 201 13.40 -3.53 -23.69
CA ASN A 201 14.15 -2.40 -24.23
C ASN A 201 13.85 -2.23 -25.74
N ARG A 202 13.51 -1.01 -26.15
CA ARG A 202 13.18 -0.62 -27.53
C ARG A 202 13.99 0.59 -28.00
N SER A 203 15.13 0.85 -27.36
CA SER A 203 15.92 2.06 -27.60
C SER A 203 16.84 1.98 -28.83
N GLY A 204 16.92 0.84 -29.51
CA GLY A 204 17.84 0.63 -30.64
C GLY A 204 19.29 0.38 -30.22
N ALA A 205 19.57 0.31 -28.91
CA ALA A 205 20.87 0.04 -28.32
C ALA A 205 20.72 -0.62 -26.95
N ALA A 206 21.82 -1.10 -26.36
CA ALA A 206 21.79 -1.56 -24.98
C ALA A 206 21.55 -0.38 -24.02
N ALA A 207 20.68 -0.57 -23.03
CA ALA A 207 20.31 0.48 -22.08
C ALA A 207 20.24 -0.05 -20.62
N PRO A 208 20.58 0.78 -19.62
CA PRO A 208 20.38 0.43 -18.23
C PRO A 208 18.89 0.48 -17.86
N ALA A 209 18.45 -0.36 -16.93
CA ALA A 209 17.10 -0.31 -16.38
C ALA A 209 17.03 -0.75 -14.91
N SER A 210 15.98 -0.31 -14.23
CA SER A 210 15.61 -0.77 -12.89
C SER A 210 14.11 -1.03 -12.77
N ILE A 211 13.77 -1.96 -11.88
CA ILE A 211 12.42 -2.21 -11.41
C ILE A 211 12.45 -2.11 -9.88
N LEU A 212 11.55 -1.32 -9.30
CA LEU A 212 11.26 -1.27 -7.87
C LEU A 212 9.81 -1.72 -7.68
N VAL A 213 9.58 -2.67 -6.78
CA VAL A 213 8.24 -3.14 -6.41
C VAL A 213 8.07 -2.95 -4.91
N GLN A 214 6.93 -2.40 -4.53
CA GLN A 214 6.55 -2.21 -3.14
C GLN A 214 5.13 -2.72 -2.93
N TRP A 215 4.90 -3.40 -1.81
CA TRP A 215 3.58 -3.89 -1.47
C TRP A 215 3.37 -4.02 0.02
N TYR A 216 2.12 -4.03 0.46
CA TYR A 216 1.74 -4.48 1.79
C TYR A 216 0.75 -5.64 1.69
N GLU A 217 0.59 -6.42 2.76
CA GLU A 217 -0.21 -7.65 2.74
C GLU A 217 -1.29 -7.68 3.84
N GLU A 218 -2.55 -7.56 3.45
CA GLU A 218 -3.69 -7.56 4.37
C GLU A 218 -4.46 -8.89 4.40
N GLY A 219 -5.06 -9.21 5.56
CA GLY A 219 -5.83 -10.44 5.77
C GLY A 219 -7.27 -10.40 5.21
N SER A 220 -7.79 -9.21 4.95
CA SER A 220 -9.12 -8.95 4.39
C SER A 220 -9.02 -7.86 3.35
N ASN A 221 -9.89 -7.91 2.34
CA ASN A 221 -10.01 -6.88 1.30
C ASN A 221 -11.36 -6.17 1.43
#